data_AF-A0A7S2ETZ9-F1
#
_entry.id   AF-A0A7S2ETZ9-F1
#
_cell.length_a   1.000
_cell.length_b   1.000
_cell.length_c   1.000
_cell.angle_alpha   90.00
_cell.angle_beta   90.00
_cell.angle_gamma   90.00
#
_symmetry.space_group_name_H-M   'P 1'
#
loop_
_entity.id
_entity.type
_entity.pdbx_description
1 polymer ?
#
loop_
_entity_poly.entity_id
_entity_poly.type
_entity_poly.pdbx_seq_one_letter_code
_entity_poly.pdbx_strand_id
1 'polypeptide(L)'
;IILFLDGLQWADAASLDLIRSIISDSDERSMLVIESYRENEVSHSDHPFSSHLRGLRMTSIPLTEIKIGNMTRSDINKILFAVLGNLELSKVELLADIIYRKAGGNALLVNQFIKHLWNDGLLWFSFRQRCWKWDSKTLELKGVFKNAADLISQKILFL
;
A
#
# COMPACT_ATOMS: atom_id res chain seq x y z
N ILE A 1 -0.52 -22.67 11.15
CA ILE A 1 -0.40 -21.34 11.81
C ILE A 1 0.16 -20.36 10.80
N ILE A 2 -0.35 -19.14 10.75
CA ILE A 2 0.23 -18.05 9.94
C ILE A 2 0.71 -16.97 10.91
N LEU A 3 1.99 -16.64 10.85
CA LEU A 3 2.60 -15.56 11.64
C LEU A 3 2.97 -14.43 10.67
N PHE A 4 2.36 -13.25 10.88
CA PHE A 4 2.67 -12.05 10.11
C PHE A 4 3.48 -11.08 10.98
N LEU A 5 4.67 -10.72 10.52
CA LEU A 5 5.62 -9.84 11.19
C LEU A 5 5.86 -8.61 10.33
N ASP A 6 5.41 -7.45 10.81
CA ASP A 6 5.52 -6.19 10.09
C ASP A 6 6.61 -5.27 10.65
N GLY A 7 7.22 -4.49 9.76
CA GLY A 7 8.21 -3.48 10.13
C GLY A 7 9.57 -4.06 10.53
N LEU A 8 9.96 -5.23 10.00
CA LEU A 8 11.19 -5.91 10.42
C LEU A 8 12.48 -5.14 10.09
N GLN A 9 12.42 -4.10 9.26
CA GLN A 9 13.55 -3.18 9.09
C GLN A 9 13.95 -2.45 10.39
N TRP A 10 13.09 -2.42 11.41
CA TRP A 10 13.40 -1.82 12.72
C TRP A 10 13.73 -2.84 13.81
N ALA A 11 13.73 -4.14 13.50
CA ALA A 11 14.07 -5.17 14.46
C ALA A 11 15.58 -5.19 14.73
N ASP A 12 15.95 -5.39 15.99
CA ASP A 12 17.34 -5.62 16.37
C ASP A 12 17.81 -7.02 15.96
N ALA A 13 19.12 -7.26 16.00
CA ALA A 13 19.73 -8.52 15.58
C ALA A 13 19.27 -9.72 16.43
N ALA A 14 19.12 -9.55 17.75
CA ALA A 14 18.71 -10.64 18.63
C ALA A 14 17.26 -11.08 18.37
N SER A 15 16.38 -10.11 18.09
CA SER A 15 15.00 -10.36 17.65
C SER A 15 14.96 -11.15 16.34
N LEU A 16 15.79 -10.79 15.35
CA LEU A 16 15.87 -11.49 14.06
C LEU A 16 16.44 -12.91 14.18
N ASP A 17 17.44 -13.11 15.02
CA ASP A 17 18.01 -14.44 15.27
C ASP A 17 17.01 -15.37 15.98
N LEU A 18 16.21 -14.84 16.90
CA LEU A 18 15.09 -15.58 17.49
C LEU A 18 14.06 -16.00 16.44
N ILE A 19 13.65 -15.07 15.56
CA ILE A 19 12.71 -15.35 14.46
C ILE A 19 13.28 -16.47 13.57
N ARG A 20 14.55 -16.38 13.19
CA ARG A 20 15.21 -17.41 12.36
C ARG A 20 15.25 -18.77 13.05
N SER A 21 15.50 -18.80 14.36
CA SER A 21 15.51 -20.04 15.14
C SER A 21 14.13 -20.69 15.17
N ILE A 22 13.07 -19.91 15.37
CA ILE A 22 11.69 -20.39 15.34
C ILE A 22 11.31 -20.95 13.97
N ILE A 23 11.72 -20.27 12.89
CA ILE A 23 11.49 -20.71 11.50
C ILE A 23 12.26 -22.01 11.20
N SER A 24 13.48 -22.16 11.73
CA SER A 24 14.37 -23.28 11.38
C SER A 24 14.10 -24.56 12.17
N ASP A 25 13.50 -24.47 13.36
CA ASP A 25 13.16 -25.61 14.22
C ASP A 25 11.81 -26.29 13.83
N SER A 26 11.32 -26.04 12.61
CA SER A 26 9.94 -26.35 12.23
C SER A 26 9.73 -27.75 11.62
N ASP A 27 10.59 -28.74 11.92
CA ASP A 27 10.56 -30.08 11.28
C ASP A 27 9.19 -30.79 11.37
N GLU A 28 8.26 -30.33 12.22
CA GLU A 28 6.89 -30.88 12.34
C GLU A 28 5.76 -29.84 12.36
N ARG A 29 6.02 -28.54 12.08
CA ARG A 29 5.01 -27.48 12.24
C ARG A 29 4.55 -26.92 10.89
N SER A 30 3.25 -27.04 10.59
CA SER A 30 2.62 -26.30 9.50
C SER A 30 2.53 -24.80 9.83
N MET A 31 3.66 -24.10 9.73
CA MET A 31 3.79 -22.67 9.96
C MET A 31 4.17 -21.94 8.67
N LEU A 32 3.42 -20.90 8.34
CA LEU A 32 3.78 -19.92 7.33
C LEU A 32 4.18 -18.62 8.04
N VAL A 33 5.41 -18.16 7.83
CA VAL A 33 5.86 -16.86 8.33
C VAL A 33 5.90 -15.87 7.17
N ILE A 34 5.24 -14.73 7.35
CA ILE A 34 5.21 -13.63 6.40
C ILE A 34 5.92 -12.45 7.06
N GLU A 35 7.02 -12.05 6.46
CA GLU A 35 7.87 -10.94 6.90
C GLU A 35 7.67 -9.75 5.95
N SER A 36 7.31 -8.57 6.47
CA SER A 36 7.29 -7.33 5.69
C SER A 36 8.37 -6.36 6.14
N TYR A 37 9.00 -5.74 5.16
CA TYR A 37 10.05 -4.75 5.36
C TYR A 37 10.08 -3.72 4.23
N ARG A 38 10.80 -2.61 4.47
CA ARG A 38 11.01 -1.56 3.47
C ARG A 38 12.41 -1.66 2.86
N GLU A 39 12.48 -2.01 1.58
CA GLU A 39 13.74 -2.20 0.83
C GLU A 39 14.68 -0.98 0.93
N ASN A 40 14.14 0.23 0.87
CA ASN A 40 14.92 1.47 0.95
C ASN A 40 15.56 1.70 2.33
N GLU A 41 15.00 1.15 3.41
CA GLU A 41 15.52 1.29 4.78
C GLU A 41 16.58 0.21 5.11
N VAL A 42 16.65 -0.88 4.34
CA VAL A 42 17.58 -2.00 4.56
C VAL A 42 18.72 -2.06 3.53
N SER A 43 18.88 -1.00 2.74
CA SER A 43 19.74 -0.93 1.56
C SER A 43 21.25 -1.11 1.82
N HIS A 44 21.69 -1.05 3.08
CA HIS A 44 23.08 -1.27 3.46
C HIS A 44 23.34 -2.76 3.79
N SER A 45 24.50 -3.28 3.34
CA SER A 45 24.90 -4.69 3.52
C SER A 45 25.01 -5.13 4.99
N ASP A 46 25.23 -4.17 5.87
CA ASP A 46 25.46 -4.36 7.31
C ASP A 46 24.16 -4.25 8.12
N HIS A 47 23.03 -3.97 7.46
CA HIS A 47 21.73 -3.92 8.12
C HIS A 47 21.37 -5.31 8.70
N PRO A 48 20.94 -5.42 9.97
CA PRO A 48 20.60 -6.71 10.60
C PRO A 48 19.65 -7.57 9.77
N PHE A 49 18.61 -6.92 9.21
CA PHE A 49 17.65 -7.59 8.34
C PHE A 49 18.27 -8.16 7.04
N SER A 50 19.27 -7.50 6.47
CA SER A 50 19.99 -8.01 5.29
C SER A 50 20.76 -9.29 5.60
N SER A 51 21.36 -9.38 6.80
CA SER A 51 21.96 -10.62 7.30
C SER A 51 20.93 -11.70 7.57
N HIS A 52 19.73 -11.33 8.07
CA HIS A 52 18.62 -12.25 8.26
C HIS A 52 18.16 -12.91 6.97
N LEU A 53 17.92 -12.12 5.91
CA LEU A 53 17.56 -12.64 4.60
C LEU A 53 18.63 -13.56 4.01
N ARG A 54 19.93 -13.20 4.13
CA ARG A 54 21.04 -14.08 3.71
C ARG A 54 21.01 -15.40 4.46
N GLY A 55 20.79 -15.36 5.78
CA GLY A 55 20.66 -16.55 6.62
C GLY A 55 19.52 -17.46 6.17
N LEU A 56 18.33 -16.90 5.93
CA LEU A 56 17.17 -17.66 5.44
C LEU A 56 17.44 -18.30 4.07
N ARG A 57 18.07 -17.58 3.13
CA ARG A 57 18.44 -18.09 1.80
C ARG A 57 19.43 -19.26 1.85
N MET A 58 20.18 -19.41 2.93
CA MET A 58 21.10 -20.54 3.14
C MET A 58 20.42 -21.77 3.76
N THR A 59 19.18 -21.65 4.23
CA THR A 59 18.42 -22.79 4.76
C THR A 59 17.74 -23.57 3.63
N SER A 60 17.24 -24.77 3.93
CA SER A 60 16.39 -25.56 3.01
C SER A 60 14.92 -25.11 3.00
N ILE A 61 14.58 -24.05 3.74
CA ILE A 61 13.21 -23.60 3.94
C ILE A 61 12.73 -22.84 2.70
N PRO A 62 11.52 -23.12 2.17
CA PRO A 62 10.98 -22.38 1.05
C PRO A 62 10.84 -20.89 1.37
N LEU A 63 11.59 -20.05 0.66
CA LEU A 63 11.54 -18.59 0.77
C LEU A 63 10.94 -18.00 -0.50
N THR A 64 9.92 -17.16 -0.35
CA THR A 64 9.32 -16.40 -1.46
C THR A 64 9.39 -14.92 -1.14
N GLU A 65 10.04 -14.14 -2.00
CA GLU A 65 10.12 -12.68 -1.88
C GLU A 65 9.10 -12.03 -2.83
N ILE A 66 8.18 -11.24 -2.27
CA ILE A 66 7.17 -10.52 -3.04
C ILE A 66 7.48 -9.02 -2.96
N LYS A 67 7.91 -8.45 -4.09
CA LYS A 67 8.14 -7.01 -4.19
C LYS A 67 6.82 -6.28 -4.42
N ILE A 68 6.39 -5.49 -3.45
CA ILE A 68 5.18 -4.67 -3.53
C ILE A 68 5.57 -3.30 -4.09
N GLY A 69 5.15 -3.02 -5.33
CA GLY A 69 5.32 -1.72 -5.98
C GLY A 69 4.13 -0.77 -5.74
N ASN A 70 4.24 0.44 -6.30
CA ASN A 70 3.09 1.34 -6.41
C ASN A 70 2.00 0.72 -7.28
N MET A 71 0.76 1.07 -7.00
CA MET A 71 -0.40 0.70 -7.78
C MET A 71 -0.28 1.23 -9.20
N THR A 72 -0.61 0.42 -10.19
CA THR A 72 -0.73 0.89 -11.57
C THR A 72 -2.04 1.63 -11.79
N ARG A 73 -2.14 2.36 -12.90
CA ARG A 73 -3.42 2.93 -13.37
C ARG A 73 -4.52 1.87 -13.49
N SER A 74 -4.16 0.67 -13.95
CA SER A 74 -5.11 -0.43 -14.09
C SER A 74 -5.63 -0.90 -12.73
N ASP A 75 -4.76 -0.97 -11.72
CA ASP A 75 -5.16 -1.37 -10.36
C ASP A 75 -6.13 -0.35 -9.74
N ILE A 76 -5.84 0.95 -9.91
CA ILE A 76 -6.74 2.02 -9.46
C ILE A 76 -8.08 1.94 -10.19
N ASN A 77 -8.08 1.76 -11.51
CA ASN A 77 -9.31 1.60 -12.29
C ASN A 77 -10.16 0.42 -11.79
N LYS A 78 -9.54 -0.76 -11.57
CA LYS A 78 -10.25 -1.93 -11.03
C LYS A 78 -10.90 -1.64 -9.67
N ILE A 79 -10.19 -0.96 -8.78
CA ILE A 79 -10.75 -0.57 -7.48
C ILE A 79 -11.91 0.41 -7.64
N LEU A 80 -11.74 1.46 -8.44
CA LEU A 80 -12.81 2.44 -8.67
C LEU A 80 -14.03 1.81 -9.33
N PHE A 81 -13.84 0.90 -10.29
CA PHE A 81 -14.93 0.19 -10.94
C PHE A 81 -15.72 -0.65 -9.93
N ALA A 82 -15.01 -1.38 -9.06
CA ALA A 82 -15.62 -2.18 -8.01
C ALA A 82 -16.38 -1.34 -6.97
N VAL A 83 -15.88 -0.14 -6.64
CA VAL A 83 -16.49 0.75 -5.64
C VAL A 83 -17.66 1.56 -6.21
N LEU A 84 -17.49 2.11 -7.40
CA LEU A 84 -18.46 3.05 -7.97
C LEU A 84 -19.62 2.30 -8.65
N GLY A 85 -19.34 1.24 -9.43
CA GLY A 85 -20.36 0.50 -10.16
C GLY A 85 -21.24 1.36 -11.08
N ASN A 86 -22.12 0.74 -11.89
CA ASN A 86 -23.14 1.44 -12.71
C ASN A 86 -22.64 2.67 -13.50
N LEU A 87 -21.39 2.63 -13.99
CA LEU A 87 -20.75 3.70 -14.74
C LEU A 87 -20.15 3.15 -16.03
N GLU A 88 -20.07 4.03 -17.02
CA GLU A 88 -19.35 3.76 -18.25
C GLU A 88 -17.85 3.61 -17.97
N LEU A 89 -17.21 2.58 -18.56
CA LEU A 89 -15.79 2.28 -18.36
C LEU A 89 -14.89 3.48 -18.63
N SER A 90 -15.16 4.22 -19.69
CA SER A 90 -14.42 5.44 -20.09
C SER A 90 -14.39 6.51 -18.99
N LYS A 91 -15.47 6.64 -18.21
CA LYS A 91 -15.57 7.61 -17.11
C LYS A 91 -14.74 7.17 -15.91
N VAL A 92 -14.77 5.88 -15.57
CA VAL A 92 -13.97 5.33 -14.48
C VAL A 92 -12.48 5.42 -14.82
N GLU A 93 -12.11 5.16 -16.07
CA GLU A 93 -10.75 5.33 -16.59
C GLU A 93 -10.24 6.77 -16.45
N LEU A 94 -11.07 7.75 -16.81
CA LEU A 94 -10.70 9.16 -16.67
C LEU A 94 -10.46 9.56 -15.22
N LEU A 95 -11.31 9.09 -14.29
CA LEU A 95 -11.10 9.32 -12.86
C LEU A 95 -9.84 8.59 -12.36
N ALA A 96 -9.59 7.36 -12.80
CA ALA A 96 -8.39 6.60 -12.45
C ALA A 96 -7.11 7.31 -12.90
N ASP A 97 -7.09 7.90 -14.09
CA ASP A 97 -5.92 8.65 -14.59
C ASP A 97 -5.67 9.92 -13.76
N ILE A 98 -6.73 10.67 -13.43
CA ILE A 98 -6.61 11.85 -12.54
C ILE A 98 -6.02 11.43 -11.19
N ILE A 99 -6.57 10.39 -10.56
CA ILE A 99 -6.10 9.91 -9.25
C ILE A 99 -4.65 9.42 -9.35
N TYR A 100 -4.30 8.68 -10.39
CA TYR A 100 -2.94 8.19 -10.58
C TYR A 100 -1.93 9.33 -10.76
N ARG A 101 -2.22 10.32 -11.62
CA ARG A 101 -1.34 11.48 -11.84
C ARG A 101 -1.11 12.27 -10.56
N LYS A 102 -2.12 12.36 -9.71
CA LYS A 102 -2.07 13.08 -8.44
C LYS A 102 -1.34 12.29 -7.32
N ALA A 103 -1.54 10.97 -7.25
CA ALA A 103 -1.05 10.14 -6.14
C ALA A 103 0.19 9.30 -6.48
N GLY A 104 0.62 9.26 -7.74
CA GLY A 104 1.78 8.50 -8.21
C GLY A 104 1.67 6.98 -8.00
N GLY A 105 0.44 6.47 -7.87
CA GLY A 105 0.19 5.05 -7.55
C GLY A 105 0.48 4.67 -6.09
N ASN A 106 0.88 5.59 -5.22
CA ASN A 106 1.07 5.27 -3.81
C ASN A 106 -0.29 4.96 -3.17
N ALA A 107 -0.48 3.71 -2.70
CA ALA A 107 -1.79 3.24 -2.22
C ALA A 107 -2.38 4.08 -1.08
N LEU A 108 -1.53 4.61 -0.18
CA LEU A 108 -1.97 5.51 0.88
C LEU A 108 -2.50 6.81 0.28
N LEU A 109 -1.76 7.45 -0.63
CA LEU A 109 -2.18 8.70 -1.27
C LEU A 109 -3.42 8.51 -2.14
N VAL A 110 -3.53 7.40 -2.87
CA VAL A 110 -4.72 7.04 -3.66
C VAL A 110 -5.95 6.98 -2.75
N ASN A 111 -5.87 6.21 -1.65
CA ASN A 111 -6.97 6.07 -0.69
C ASN A 111 -7.35 7.41 -0.05
N GLN A 112 -6.36 8.21 0.35
CA GLN A 112 -6.62 9.50 0.97
C GLN A 112 -7.20 10.50 -0.02
N PHE A 113 -6.75 10.48 -1.27
CA PHE A 113 -7.32 11.34 -2.29
C PHE A 113 -8.77 10.98 -2.55
N ILE A 114 -9.11 9.70 -2.72
CA ILE A 114 -10.51 9.25 -2.85
C ILE A 114 -11.37 9.73 -1.68
N LYS A 115 -10.88 9.59 -0.44
CA LYS A 115 -11.57 10.08 0.76
C LYS A 115 -11.74 11.59 0.75
N HIS A 116 -10.73 12.34 0.33
CA HIS A 116 -10.81 13.79 0.19
C HIS A 116 -11.86 14.20 -0.84
N LEU A 117 -11.93 13.51 -1.98
CA LEU A 117 -12.97 13.78 -3.00
C LEU A 117 -14.38 13.59 -2.43
N TRP A 118 -14.59 12.54 -1.64
CA TRP A 118 -15.86 12.30 -0.98
C TRP A 118 -16.18 13.38 0.06
N ASN A 119 -15.24 13.67 0.97
CA ASN A 119 -15.46 14.61 2.08
C ASN A 119 -15.71 16.04 1.58
N ASP A 120 -15.05 16.45 0.50
CA ASP A 120 -15.21 17.77 -0.10
C ASP A 120 -16.43 17.86 -1.05
N GLY A 121 -17.23 16.79 -1.16
CA GLY A 121 -18.40 16.74 -2.04
C GLY A 121 -18.07 16.75 -3.53
N LEU A 122 -16.81 16.47 -3.90
CA LEU A 122 -16.34 16.40 -5.29
C LEU A 122 -16.63 15.05 -5.95
N LEU A 123 -16.80 14.01 -5.15
CA LEU A 123 -17.31 12.71 -5.52
C LEU A 123 -18.54 12.45 -4.64
N TRP A 124 -19.71 12.25 -5.24
CA TRP A 124 -20.95 12.03 -4.49
C TRP A 124 -21.87 11.03 -5.18
N PHE A 125 -22.73 10.38 -4.40
CA PHE A 125 -23.76 9.50 -4.95
C PHE A 125 -25.03 10.29 -5.28
N SER A 126 -25.46 10.26 -6.55
CA SER A 126 -26.68 10.92 -7.00
C SER A 126 -27.87 9.97 -6.89
N PHE A 127 -28.62 10.04 -5.79
CA PHE A 127 -29.80 9.18 -5.56
C PHE A 127 -30.84 9.22 -6.69
N ARG A 128 -31.05 10.38 -7.32
CA ARG A 128 -31.98 10.53 -8.46
C ARG A 128 -31.57 9.71 -9.69
N GLN A 129 -30.27 9.56 -9.93
CA GLN A 129 -29.72 8.84 -11.09
C GLN A 129 -29.13 7.48 -10.72
N ARG A 130 -29.10 7.15 -9.42
CA ARG A 130 -28.57 5.92 -8.83
C ARG A 130 -27.15 5.60 -9.31
N CYS A 131 -26.33 6.64 -9.47
CA CYS A 131 -24.95 6.54 -9.92
C CYS A 131 -24.06 7.55 -9.19
N TRP A 132 -22.77 7.26 -9.17
CA TRP A 132 -21.75 8.18 -8.68
C TRP A 132 -21.50 9.30 -9.67
N LYS A 133 -21.23 10.50 -9.14
CA LYS A 133 -20.93 11.70 -9.92
C LYS A 133 -19.72 12.41 -9.34
N TRP A 134 -19.04 13.14 -10.22
CA TRP A 134 -17.93 14.00 -9.87
C TRP A 134 -17.83 15.17 -10.84
N ASP A 135 -17.15 16.23 -10.42
CA ASP A 135 -16.78 17.36 -11.28
C ASP A 135 -15.33 17.23 -11.73
N SER A 136 -15.13 16.80 -12.98
CA SER A 136 -13.81 16.61 -13.58
C SER A 136 -12.99 17.91 -13.68
N LYS A 137 -13.63 19.08 -13.87
CA LYS A 137 -12.90 20.36 -13.94
C LYS A 137 -12.34 20.73 -12.58
N THR A 138 -13.16 20.60 -11.53
CA THR A 138 -12.72 20.90 -10.16
C THR A 138 -11.68 19.90 -9.67
N LEU A 139 -11.77 18.63 -10.09
CA LEU A 139 -10.79 17.59 -9.79
C LEU A 139 -9.39 17.86 -10.38
N GLU A 140 -9.32 18.34 -11.61
CA GLU A 140 -8.04 18.68 -12.24
C GLU A 140 -7.38 19.87 -11.53
N LEU A 141 -8.18 20.87 -11.14
CA LEU A 141 -7.72 22.10 -10.50
C LEU A 141 -7.31 21.94 -9.04
N LYS A 142 -7.93 21.03 -8.27
CA LYS A 142 -7.52 20.79 -6.87
C LYS A 142 -6.18 20.06 -6.80
N GLY A 143 -5.22 20.66 -6.12
CA GLY A 143 -3.94 20.02 -5.81
C GLY A 143 -4.13 18.79 -4.93
N VAL A 144 -3.24 17.80 -5.09
CA VAL A 144 -3.15 16.66 -4.17
C VAL A 144 -1.86 16.78 -3.37
N PHE A 145 -1.91 16.22 -2.17
CA PHE A 145 -0.76 16.04 -1.29
C PHE A 145 0.46 15.59 -2.11
N LYS A 146 1.56 16.35 -2.06
CA LYS A 146 2.71 16.06 -2.92
C LYS A 146 3.44 14.78 -2.47
N ASN A 147 3.24 14.38 -1.22
CA ASN A 147 3.75 13.13 -0.65
C ASN A 147 2.98 12.73 0.63
N ALA A 148 3.31 11.57 1.20
CA ALA A 148 2.73 11.09 2.45
C ALA A 148 3.06 11.98 3.66
N ALA A 149 4.20 12.69 3.64
CA ALA A 149 4.60 13.59 4.73
C ALA A 149 3.70 14.84 4.78
N ASP A 150 3.31 15.40 3.63
CA ASP A 150 2.35 16.51 3.54
C ASP A 150 0.99 16.09 4.11
N LEU A 151 0.58 14.84 3.82
CA LEU A 151 -0.65 14.28 4.34
C LEU A 151 -0.63 14.11 5.86
N ILE A 152 0.48 13.63 6.41
CA ILE A 152 0.66 13.47 7.86
C ILE A 152 0.74 14.84 8.54
N SER A 153 1.44 15.80 7.93
CA SER A 153 1.57 17.16 8.46
C SER A 153 0.22 17.85 8.60
N GLN A 154 -0.67 17.71 7.60
CA GLN A 154 -2.03 18.24 7.72
C GLN A 154 -2.83 17.53 8.80
N LYS A 155 -2.75 16.20 8.93
CA LYS A 155 -3.48 15.48 9.99
C LYS A 155 -3.02 15.86 11.40
N ILE A 156 -1.74 16.16 11.59
CA ILE A 156 -1.20 16.60 12.88
C ILE A 156 -1.64 18.04 13.19
N LEU A 157 -1.73 18.92 12.20
CA LEU A 157 -2.23 20.30 12.38
C LEU A 157 -3.72 20.38 12.74
N PHE A 158 -4.48 19.29 12.57
CA PHE A 158 -5.88 19.17 12.95
C PHE A 158 -6.11 18.47 14.30
N LEU A 159 -5.04 18.16 15.04
CA LEU A 159 -5.06 17.71 16.45
C LEU A 159 -4.59 18.86 17.36
#